data_AF-A0A0G0EIJ8-F1
#
_entry.id   AF-A0A0G0EIJ8-F1
#
_cell.length_a   1.000
_cell.length_b   1.000
_cell.length_c   1.000
_cell.angle_alpha   90.00
_cell.angle_beta   90.00
_cell.angle_gamma   90.00
#
_symmetry.space_group_name_H-M   'P 1'
#
loop_
_entity.id
_entity.type
_entity.pdbx_description
1 polymer ?
#
loop_
_entity_poly.entity_id
_entity_poly.type
_entity_poly.pdbx_seq_one_letter_code
_entity_poly.pdbx_strand_id
1 'polypeptide(L)' 'SDIEETELSKIIDETITSNPKAVEDYKTGKENAIMFLVGQVMRKFPQKVDASKIKASLLAKLR' A
#
# COMPACT_ATOMS: atom_id res chain seq x y z
N SER A 1 -0.36 10.91 -14.76
CA SER A 1 0.16 10.34 -16.03
C SER A 1 0.35 8.82 -15.86
N ASP A 2 0.35 8.02 -16.92
CA ASP A 2 0.48 6.54 -16.81
C ASP A 2 1.76 6.10 -16.05
N ILE A 3 2.78 6.96 -16.06
CA ILE A 3 4.04 6.77 -15.34
C ILE A 3 3.84 6.83 -13.82
N GLU A 4 3.09 7.79 -13.29
CA GLU A 4 2.83 7.92 -11.85
C GLU A 4 2.09 6.70 -11.29
N GLU A 5 1.15 6.15 -12.06
CA GLU A 5 0.40 4.96 -11.67
C GLU A 5 1.27 3.71 -11.66
N THR A 6 2.18 3.60 -12.63
CA THR A 6 3.17 2.53 -12.70
C THR A 6 4.13 2.58 -11.51
N GLU A 7 4.67 3.76 -11.18
CA GLU A 7 5.59 3.94 -10.05
C GLU A 7 4.90 3.68 -8.70
N LEU A 8 3.67 4.16 -8.54
CA LEU A 8 2.87 3.86 -7.34
C LEU A 8 2.63 2.35 -7.20
N SER A 9 2.30 1.65 -8.29
CA SER A 9 2.08 0.20 -8.28
C SER A 9 3.33 -0.56 -7.82
N LYS A 10 4.52 -0.20 -8.34
CA LYS A 10 5.80 -0.80 -7.92
C LYS A 10 6.06 -0.63 -6.43
N ILE A 11 5.88 0.59 -5.91
CA ILE A 11 6.10 0.87 -4.49
C ILE A 11 5.11 0.11 -3.60
N ILE A 12 3.87 -0.06 -4.07
CA ILE A 12 2.89 -0.89 -3.36
C ILE A 12 3.35 -2.35 -3.31
N ASP A 13 3.82 -2.91 -4.43
CA ASP A 13 4.31 -4.30 -4.48
C ASP A 13 5.52 -4.51 -3.58
N GLU A 14 6.47 -3.59 -3.59
CA GLU A 14 7.60 -3.59 -2.67
C GLU A 14 7.14 -3.49 -1.21
N THR A 15 6.14 -2.65 -0.92
CA THR A 15 5.63 -2.46 0.44
C THR A 15 4.91 -3.70 0.95
N ILE A 16 4.14 -4.39 0.11
CA ILE A 16 3.53 -5.68 0.45
C ILE A 16 4.63 -6.70 0.74
N THR A 17 5.62 -6.82 -0.15
CA THR A 17 6.70 -7.81 -0.05
C THR A 17 7.60 -7.56 1.16
N SER A 18 7.88 -6.30 1.49
CA SER A 18 8.76 -5.94 2.62
C SER A 18 8.07 -5.95 3.98
N ASN A 19 6.74 -6.10 4.04
CA ASN A 19 5.96 -6.05 5.29
C ASN A 19 5.04 -7.28 5.45
N PRO A 20 5.56 -8.52 5.38
CA PRO A 20 4.74 -9.73 5.40
C PRO A 20 3.86 -9.85 6.65
N LYS A 21 4.36 -9.42 7.81
CA LYS A 21 3.59 -9.41 9.07
C LYS A 21 2.37 -8.49 9.01
N ALA A 22 2.50 -7.30 8.43
CA ALA A 22 1.37 -6.37 8.32
C ALA A 22 0.33 -6.89 7.31
N VAL A 23 0.76 -7.59 6.27
CA VAL A 23 -0.11 -8.28 5.33
C VAL A 23 -0.89 -9.41 6.02
N GLU A 24 -0.21 -10.24 6.81
CA GLU A 24 -0.85 -11.31 7.60
C GLU A 24 -1.82 -10.75 8.65
N ASP A 25 -1.39 -9.73 9.40
CA ASP A 25 -2.24 -9.04 10.38
C ASP A 25 -3.53 -8.52 9.71
N TYR A 26 -3.42 -7.90 8.52
CA TYR A 26 -4.59 -7.47 7.76
C TYR A 26 -5.48 -8.66 7.36
N LYS A 27 -4.89 -9.72 6.80
CA LYS A 27 -5.61 -10.93 6.35
C LYS A 27 -6.29 -11.69 7.48
N THR A 28 -5.78 -11.59 8.70
CA THR A 28 -6.36 -12.20 9.91
C THR A 28 -7.41 -11.30 10.59
N GLY A 29 -7.77 -10.17 9.97
CA GLY A 29 -8.85 -9.29 10.41
C GLY A 29 -8.40 -8.07 11.20
N LYS A 30 -7.09 -7.82 11.37
CA LYS A 30 -6.61 -6.58 11.98
C LYS A 30 -6.61 -5.45 10.95
N GLU A 31 -7.78 -4.86 10.73
CA GLU A 31 -7.98 -3.84 9.71
C GLU A 31 -6.99 -2.67 9.79
N ASN A 32 -6.56 -2.28 11.00
CA ASN A 32 -5.58 -1.19 11.20
C ASN A 32 -4.22 -1.44 10.52
N ALA A 33 -3.85 -2.70 10.24
CA ALA A 33 -2.61 -3.01 9.54
C ALA A 33 -2.57 -2.44 8.11
N ILE A 34 -3.73 -2.20 7.48
CA ILE A 34 -3.79 -1.54 6.17
C ILE A 34 -3.31 -0.09 6.25
N MET A 35 -3.62 0.63 7.34
CA MET A 35 -3.23 2.03 7.51
C MET A 35 -1.73 2.16 7.76
N PHE A 36 -1.11 1.17 8.39
CA PHE A 36 0.34 1.06 8.47
C PHE A 36 0.97 0.94 7.08
N LEU A 37 0.46 0.03 6.24
CA LEU A 37 0.94 -0.14 4.86
C LEU A 37 0.76 1.14 4.03
N VAL A 38 -0.37 1.84 4.17
CA VAL A 38 -0.60 3.15 3.53
C VAL A 38 0.49 4.15 3.93
N GLY A 39 0.80 4.26 5.23
CA GLY A 39 1.87 5.15 5.71
C GLY A 39 3.25 4.79 5.15
N GLN A 40 3.54 3.51 4.97
CA GLN A 40 4.80 3.05 4.37
C GLN A 40 4.89 3.43 2.87
N VAL A 41 3.79 3.28 2.11
CA VAL A 41 3.73 3.74 0.71
C VAL A 41 3.93 5.25 0.62
N MET A 42 3.22 6.03 1.45
CA MET A 42 3.32 7.50 1.44
C MET A 42 4.73 8.01 1.77
N ARG A 43 5.51 7.29 2.58
CA ARG A 43 6.91 7.63 2.87
C ARG A 43 7.83 7.37 1.69
N LYS A 44 7.55 6.34 0.90
CA LYS A 44 8.34 5.95 -0.27
C LYS A 44 7.95 6.70 -1.54
N PHE A 45 6.72 7.21 -1.62
CA PHE A 45 6.21 7.92 -2.78
C PHE A 45 6.31 9.44 -2.59
N PRO A 46 7.19 10.14 -3.33
CA PRO A 46 7.44 11.56 -3.11
C PRO A 46 6.31 12.46 -3.63
N GLN A 47 5.46 11.98 -4.55
CA GLN A 47 4.33 12.74 -5.05
C GLN A 47 3.15 12.72 -4.07
N LYS A 48 2.43 13.83 -4.01
CA LYS A 48 1.18 13.91 -3.25
C LYS A 48 0.13 13.00 -3.89
N VAL A 49 -0.16 11.89 -3.22
CA VAL A 49 -1.26 10.98 -3.56
C VAL A 49 -2.22 10.88 -2.39
N ASP A 50 -3.50 10.80 -2.72
CA ASP A 50 -4.56 10.58 -1.75
C ASP A 50 -4.39 9.21 -1.06
N ALA A 51 -4.37 9.21 0.27
CA ALA A 51 -4.30 8.00 1.08
C ALA A 51 -5.42 6.98 0.74
N SER A 52 -6.59 7.48 0.33
CA SER A 52 -7.73 6.66 -0.11
C SER A 52 -7.42 5.87 -1.38
N LYS A 53 -6.69 6.47 -2.34
CA LYS A 53 -6.25 5.79 -3.57
C LYS A 53 -5.21 4.71 -3.27
N ILE A 54 -4.26 5.02 -2.38
CA ILE A 54 -3.25 4.05 -1.90
C ILE A 54 -3.93 2.88 -1.20
N LYS A 55 -4.86 3.17 -0.27
CA LYS A 55 -5.63 2.16 0.45
C LYS A 55 -6.40 1.27 -0.53
N ALA A 56 -7.12 1.84 -1.49
CA ALA A 56 -7.88 1.07 -2.48
C ALA A 56 -6.96 0.13 -3.30
N SER A 57 -5.78 0.61 -3.69
CA SER A 57 -4.80 -0.17 -4.45
C SER A 57 -4.18 -1.31 -3.63
N LEU A 58 -3.87 -1.06 -2.34
CA LEU A 58 -3.45 -2.09 -1.40
C LEU A 58 -4.54 -3.15 -1.21
N LEU A 59 -5.79 -2.73 -0.97
CA LEU A 59 -6.92 -3.64 -0.82
C LEU A 59 -7.12 -4.51 -2.07
N ALA A 60 -6.99 -3.94 -3.27
CA ALA A 60 -7.11 -4.68 -4.51
C ALA A 60 -6.04 -5.77 -4.67
N LYS A 61 -4.81 -5.54 -4.20
CA LYS A 61 -3.70 -6.50 -4.26
C LYS A 61 -3.67 -7.52 -3.11
N LEU A 62 -4.33 -7.22 -1.98
CA LEU A 62 -4.38 -8.09 -0.81
C LEU A 62 -5.62 -8.98 -0.73
N ARG A 63 -6.62 -8.72 -1.57
CA ARG A 63 -7.77 -9.58 -1.80
C ARG A 63 -7.38 -10.95 -2.37
#